data_AF-A0AAP0K873-F1
#
_entry.id   AF-A0AAP0K873-F1
#
_cell.length_a   1.000
_cell.length_b   1.000
_cell.length_c   1.000
_cell.angle_alpha   90.00
_cell.angle_beta   90.00
_cell.angle_gamma   90.00
#
_symmetry.space_group_name_H-M   'P 1'
#
loop_
_entity.id
_entity.type
_entity.pdbx_description
1 polymer ?
#
loop_
_entity_poly.entity_id
_entity_poly.type
_entity_poly.pdbx_seq_one_letter_code
_entity_poly.pdbx_strand_id
1 'polypeptide(L)'
;MLRIQEGVRELKVRQLMEFKKIKQGESVNVRPAIFDTILNVLGNTVFSKDLYDVAGGKGDFVGLEFLIRELLVIGSTPNLANYYQFLDRFDPQGSRKEAFARLQKVVKI
;
A
#
# COMPACT_ATOMS: atom_id res chain seq x y z
N MET A 1 -10.78 18.04 4.84
CA MET A 1 -10.20 16.68 4.86
C MET A 1 -8.90 16.59 5.65
N LEU A 2 -7.82 17.32 5.31
CA LEU A 2 -6.48 17.13 5.93
C LEU A 2 -6.40 17.35 7.46
N ARG A 3 -7.16 18.30 8.03
CA ARG A 3 -7.19 18.57 9.48
C ARG A 3 -7.93 17.51 10.31
N ILE A 4 -8.89 16.81 9.71
CA ILE A 4 -9.72 15.81 10.40
C ILE A 4 -8.90 14.56 10.75
N GLN A 5 -7.78 14.34 10.06
CA GLN A 5 -6.94 13.16 10.21
C GLN A 5 -5.66 13.40 11.00
N GLU A 6 -5.49 14.58 11.58
CA GLU A 6 -4.28 14.93 12.32
C GLU A 6 -4.06 13.98 13.50
N GLY A 7 -5.11 13.73 14.29
CA GLY A 7 -5.05 12.79 15.41
C GLY A 7 -4.73 11.34 14.98
N VAL A 8 -5.30 10.88 13.86
CA VAL A 8 -5.02 9.54 13.32
C VAL A 8 -3.58 9.43 12.83
N ARG A 9 -3.09 10.43 12.09
CA ARG A 9 -1.69 10.46 11.63
C ARG A 9 -0.72 10.47 12.82
N GLU A 10 -0.96 11.31 13.81
CA GLU A 10 -0.12 11.36 15.01
C GLU A 10 -0.12 10.03 15.76
N LEU A 11 -1.28 9.39 15.91
CA LEU A 11 -1.39 8.08 16.55
C LEU A 11 -0.56 7.03 15.80
N LYS A 12 -0.68 6.98 14.46
CA LYS A 12 0.04 6.02 13.62
C LYS A 12 1.56 6.25 13.64
N VAL A 13 2.00 7.51 13.64
CA VAL A 13 3.41 7.86 13.81
C VAL A 13 3.91 7.45 15.20
N ARG A 14 3.14 7.68 16.27
CA ARG A 14 3.50 7.20 17.62
C ARG A 14 3.66 5.69 17.67
N GLN A 15 2.76 4.92 17.06
CA GLN A 15 2.86 3.46 16.97
C GLN A 15 4.14 3.00 16.24
N LEU A 16 4.50 3.66 15.13
CA LEU A 16 5.74 3.38 14.40
C LEU A 16 6.99 3.69 15.23
N MET A 17 6.97 4.77 16.01
CA MET A 17 8.07 5.16 16.89
C MET A 17 8.25 4.19 18.06
N GLU A 18 7.16 3.70 18.66
CA GLU A 18 7.22 2.65 19.68
C GLU A 18 7.75 1.33 19.11
N PHE A 19 7.32 0.93 17.90
CA PHE A 19 7.89 -0.23 17.21
C PHE A 19 9.41 -0.10 17.03
N LYS A 20 9.89 1.07 16.57
CA LYS A 20 11.33 1.35 16.43
C LYS A 20 12.06 1.25 17.77
N LYS A 21 11.46 1.77 18.86
CA LYS A 21 12.03 1.76 20.21
C LYS A 21 12.15 0.35 20.77
N ILE A 22 11.12 -0.49 20.59
CA ILE A 22 11.14 -1.91 20.97
C ILE A 22 12.25 -2.66 20.23
N LYS A 23 12.52 -2.28 18.99
CA LYS A 23 13.53 -2.90 18.11
C LYS A 23 14.90 -2.23 18.15
N GLN A 24 15.15 -1.38 19.15
CA GLN A 24 16.41 -0.67 19.28
C GLN A 24 17.58 -1.63 19.56
N GLY A 25 18.63 -1.56 18.73
CA GLY A 25 19.78 -2.47 18.82
C GLY A 25 19.69 -3.70 17.91
N GLU A 26 18.55 -3.92 17.26
CA GLU A 26 18.37 -4.98 16.25
C GLU A 26 18.48 -4.42 14.82
N SER A 27 19.03 -5.20 13.89
CA SER A 27 18.97 -4.88 12.46
C SER A 27 17.58 -5.21 11.92
N VAL A 28 16.68 -4.22 11.88
CA VAL A 28 15.29 -4.40 11.42
C VAL A 28 15.05 -3.69 10.08
N ASN A 29 14.42 -4.40 9.14
CA ASN A 29 13.92 -3.79 7.91
C ASN A 29 12.68 -2.94 8.23
N VAL A 30 12.85 -1.61 8.25
CA VAL A 30 11.77 -0.65 8.55
C VAL A 30 10.80 -0.43 7.37
N ARG A 31 11.15 -0.86 6.16
CA ARG A 31 10.33 -0.60 4.96
C ARG A 31 8.90 -1.15 5.05
N PRO A 32 8.67 -2.40 5.47
CA PRO A 32 7.33 -2.93 5.66
C PRO A 32 6.54 -2.11 6.69
N ALA A 33 7.12 -1.84 7.86
CA ALA A 33 6.46 -1.10 8.93
C ALA A 33 6.03 0.33 8.52
N ILE A 34 6.87 1.03 7.76
CA ILE A 34 6.52 2.35 7.20
C ILE A 34 5.37 2.23 6.19
N PHE A 35 5.43 1.25 5.31
CA PHE A 35 4.39 1.03 4.29
C PHE A 35 3.04 0.71 4.93
N ASP A 36 3.02 -0.16 5.94
CA ASP A 36 1.80 -0.54 6.66
C ASP A 36 1.20 0.65 7.42
N THR A 37 2.07 1.52 7.97
CA THR A 37 1.65 2.78 8.60
C THR A 37 0.96 3.71 7.59
N ILE A 38 1.53 3.86 6.38
CA ILE A 38 0.93 4.68 5.31
C ILE A 38 -0.44 4.11 4.91
N LEU A 39 -0.51 2.79 4.70
CA LEU A 39 -1.77 2.17 4.32
C LEU A 39 -2.83 2.26 5.43
N ASN A 40 -2.44 2.21 6.71
CA ASN A 40 -3.36 2.45 7.81
C ASN A 40 -3.92 3.87 7.83
N VAL A 41 -3.09 4.89 7.55
CA VAL A 41 -3.59 6.27 7.42
C VAL A 41 -4.58 6.38 6.25
N LEU A 42 -4.28 5.78 5.11
CA LEU A 42 -5.20 5.73 3.95
C LEU A 42 -6.48 4.94 4.25
N GLY A 43 -6.36 3.80 4.91
CA GLY A 43 -7.48 2.97 5.33
C GLY A 43 -8.44 3.72 6.23
N ASN A 44 -7.90 4.39 7.24
CA ASN A 44 -8.68 5.19 8.16
C ASN A 44 -9.30 6.42 7.46
N THR A 45 -8.65 6.92 6.40
CA THR A 45 -9.19 8.00 5.56
C THR A 45 -10.42 7.58 4.77
N VAL A 46 -10.33 6.45 4.08
CA VAL A 46 -11.32 6.04 3.07
C VAL A 46 -12.41 5.17 3.70
N PHE A 47 -12.04 4.35 4.68
CA PHE A 47 -12.91 3.32 5.29
C PHE A 47 -13.11 3.51 6.80
N SER A 48 -12.52 4.55 7.41
CA SER A 48 -12.56 4.78 8.86
C SER A 48 -12.08 3.57 9.70
N LYS A 49 -11.25 2.71 9.11
CA LYS A 49 -10.68 1.51 9.74
C LYS A 49 -9.20 1.39 9.42
N ASP A 50 -8.44 0.85 10.37
CA ASP A 50 -7.08 0.41 10.10
C ASP A 50 -7.12 -0.84 9.22
N LEU A 51 -6.24 -0.89 8.22
CA LEU A 51 -6.13 -2.03 7.31
C LEU A 51 -5.16 -3.10 7.86
N TYR A 52 -4.28 -2.72 8.79
CA TYR A 52 -3.21 -3.54 9.37
C TYR A 52 -3.09 -3.33 10.87
N ASP A 53 -2.71 -4.40 11.56
CA ASP A 53 -2.24 -4.30 12.93
C ASP A 53 -0.73 -4.02 12.94
N VAL A 54 -0.30 -2.94 13.61
CA VAL A 54 1.10 -2.49 13.66
C VAL A 54 1.99 -3.50 14.42
N ALA A 55 1.39 -4.44 15.15
CA ALA A 55 2.06 -5.46 15.94
C ALA A 55 2.21 -6.84 15.26
N GLY A 56 1.94 -6.96 13.95
CA GLY A 56 2.17 -8.20 13.20
C GLY A 56 0.99 -9.18 13.18
N GLY A 57 -0.22 -8.71 13.49
CA GLY A 57 -1.46 -9.46 13.27
C GLY A 57 -1.91 -9.38 11.80
N LYS A 58 -2.36 -10.51 11.25
CA LYS A 58 -3.06 -10.54 9.95
C LYS A 58 -4.36 -9.74 10.09
N GLY A 59 -4.42 -8.54 9.52
CA GLY A 59 -5.67 -7.77 9.43
C GLY A 59 -6.67 -8.42 8.45
N ASP A 60 -7.93 -7.98 8.46
CA ASP A 60 -8.98 -8.48 7.54
C ASP A 60 -8.65 -8.25 6.04
N PHE A 61 -7.60 -7.48 5.74
CA PHE A 61 -7.26 -6.97 4.42
C PHE A 61 -5.94 -7.53 3.84
N VAL A 62 -5.47 -8.71 4.29
CA VAL A 62 -4.20 -9.32 3.78
C VAL A 62 -4.16 -9.38 2.24
N GLY A 63 -5.28 -9.71 1.59
CA GLY A 63 -5.37 -9.75 0.12
C GLY A 63 -5.30 -8.36 -0.53
N LEU A 64 -5.85 -7.34 0.13
CA LEU A 64 -5.85 -5.96 -0.36
C LEU A 64 -4.44 -5.34 -0.28
N GLU A 65 -3.65 -5.68 0.75
CA GLU A 65 -2.25 -5.22 0.85
C GLU A 65 -1.42 -5.65 -0.33
N PHE A 66 -1.45 -6.95 -0.58
CA PHE A 66 -0.68 -7.60 -1.62
C PHE A 66 -1.07 -7.01 -2.97
N LEU A 67 -2.37 -6.83 -3.21
CA LEU A 67 -2.88 -6.18 -4.39
C LEU A 67 -2.42 -4.73 -4.53
N ILE A 68 -2.50 -3.91 -3.48
CA ILE A 68 -2.03 -2.52 -3.53
C ILE A 68 -0.53 -2.48 -3.84
N ARG A 69 0.29 -3.33 -3.21
CA ARG A 69 1.73 -3.43 -3.50
C ARG A 69 1.99 -3.81 -4.95
N GLU A 70 1.28 -4.81 -5.48
CA GLU A 70 1.46 -5.26 -6.87
C GLU A 70 1.02 -4.19 -7.87
N LEU A 71 -0.10 -3.53 -7.64
CA LEU A 71 -0.57 -2.42 -8.47
C LEU A 71 0.38 -1.22 -8.41
N LEU A 72 0.97 -0.94 -7.26
CA LEU A 72 1.98 0.12 -7.11
C LEU A 72 3.22 -0.19 -7.96
N VAL A 73 3.69 -1.44 -7.97
CA VAL A 73 4.82 -1.87 -8.81
C VAL A 73 4.48 -1.71 -10.29
N ILE A 74 3.30 -2.18 -10.72
CA ILE A 74 2.86 -2.06 -12.12
C ILE A 74 2.73 -0.58 -12.54
N GLY A 75 2.11 0.25 -11.69
CA GLY A 75 1.86 1.66 -11.97
C GLY A 75 3.11 2.55 -11.89
N SER A 76 4.10 2.17 -11.10
CA SER A 76 5.39 2.89 -10.99
C SER A 76 6.42 2.45 -12.01
N THR A 77 6.19 1.31 -12.68
CA THR A 77 7.07 0.84 -13.75
C THR A 77 6.91 1.76 -14.97
N PRO A 78 8.01 2.33 -15.51
CA PRO A 78 7.94 3.15 -16.71
C PRO A 78 7.25 2.42 -17.85
N ASN A 79 6.25 3.06 -18.46
CA ASN A 79 5.49 2.50 -19.57
C ASN A 79 5.68 3.36 -20.84
N LEU A 80 6.08 2.75 -21.95
CA LEU A 80 6.24 3.36 -23.26
C LEU A 80 4.95 4.06 -23.74
N ALA A 81 3.78 3.50 -23.41
CA ALA A 81 2.49 4.11 -23.72
C ALA A 81 2.29 5.48 -23.04
N ASN A 82 2.98 5.74 -21.91
CA ASN A 82 2.91 7.04 -21.22
C ASN A 82 3.67 8.13 -21.98
N TYR A 83 4.66 7.76 -22.80
CA TYR A 83 5.47 8.68 -23.59
C TYR A 83 4.97 8.80 -25.03
N TYR A 84 4.39 7.72 -25.57
CA TYR A 84 3.90 7.65 -26.95
C TYR A 84 2.42 7.26 -26.97
N GLN A 85 1.55 8.27 -27.07
CA GLN A 85 0.09 8.10 -26.97
C GLN A 85 -0.48 7.08 -27.98
N PHE A 86 0.11 6.95 -29.17
CA PHE A 86 -0.35 5.98 -30.18
C PHE A 86 -0.13 4.52 -29.75
N LEU A 87 0.81 4.27 -28.80
CA LEU A 87 1.06 2.94 -28.25
C LEU A 87 0.03 2.53 -27.19
N ASP A 88 -0.75 3.48 -26.64
CA ASP A 88 -1.69 3.19 -25.55
C ASP A 88 -2.70 2.10 -25.94
N ARG A 89 -3.19 2.06 -27.18
CA ARG A 89 -4.13 1.01 -27.60
C ARG A 89 -3.53 -0.40 -27.55
N PHE A 90 -2.21 -0.54 -27.72
CA PHE A 90 -1.55 -1.83 -27.88
C PHE A 90 -1.11 -2.48 -26.58
N ASP A 91 -1.04 -1.72 -25.47
CA ASP A 91 -0.52 -2.20 -24.19
C ASP A 91 0.85 -2.90 -24.35
N PRO A 92 1.88 -2.20 -24.89
CA PRO A 92 3.13 -2.82 -25.35
C PRO A 92 3.88 -3.56 -24.24
N GLN A 93 3.72 -3.12 -22.99
CA GLN A 93 4.31 -3.75 -21.81
C GLN A 93 3.32 -4.63 -21.04
N GLY A 94 2.10 -4.79 -21.54
CA GLY A 94 1.06 -5.61 -20.90
C GLY A 94 0.63 -5.11 -19.53
N SER A 95 0.96 -3.88 -19.13
CA SER A 95 0.77 -3.39 -17.76
C SER A 95 -0.71 -3.31 -17.41
N ARG A 96 -1.59 -2.98 -18.37
CA ARG A 96 -3.04 -2.95 -18.12
C ARG A 96 -3.58 -4.37 -17.97
N LYS A 97 -3.16 -5.29 -18.85
CA LYS A 97 -3.53 -6.71 -18.75
C LYS A 97 -3.05 -7.30 -17.42
N GLU A 98 -1.84 -6.99 -17.00
CA GLU A 98 -1.28 -7.47 -15.74
C GLU A 98 -2.06 -6.91 -14.54
N ALA A 99 -2.30 -5.59 -14.50
CA ALA A 99 -3.08 -4.97 -13.42
C ALA A 99 -4.48 -5.60 -13.29
N PHE A 100 -5.15 -5.83 -14.41
CA PHE A 100 -6.46 -6.48 -14.42
C PHE A 100 -6.40 -7.93 -13.91
N ALA A 101 -5.37 -8.69 -14.29
CA ALA A 101 -5.15 -10.04 -13.79
C ALA A 101 -4.89 -10.07 -12.27
N ARG A 102 -4.15 -9.08 -11.72
CA ARG A 102 -3.95 -8.97 -10.25
C ARG A 102 -5.26 -8.67 -9.52
N LEU A 103 -6.05 -7.72 -10.04
CA LEU A 103 -7.35 -7.36 -9.48
C LEU A 103 -8.32 -8.54 -9.43
N GLN A 104 -8.38 -9.33 -10.51
CA GLN A 104 -9.25 -10.51 -10.56
C GLN A 104 -8.95 -11.57 -9.50
N LYS A 105 -7.68 -11.70 -9.06
CA LYS A 105 -7.31 -12.66 -8.02
C LYS A 105 -7.90 -12.34 -6.66
N VAL A 106 -8.18 -11.07 -6.38
CA VAL A 106 -8.75 -10.61 -5.10
C VAL A 106 -10.27 -10.61 -5.13
N VAL A 107 -10.89 -10.31 -6.28
CA VAL A 107 -12.37 -10.32 -6.43
C VAL A 107 -12.96 -11.73 -6.45
N LYS A 108 -12.14 -12.75 -6.75
CA LYS A 108 -12.56 -14.17 -6.76
C LYS A 108 -12.36 -14.88 -5.41
N ILE A 109 -11.99 -14.16 -4.35
CA ILE A 109 -12.01 -14.62 -2.96
C ILE A 109 -13.36 -14.22 -2.35
#